data_AF-A0AAE6EPP3-F1
#
_entry.id   AF-A0AAE6EPP3-F1
#
_cell.length_a   1.000
_cell.length_b   1.000
_cell.length_c   1.000
_cell.angle_alpha   90.00
_cell.angle_beta   90.00
_cell.angle_gamma   90.00
#
_symmetry.space_group_name_H-M   'P 1'
#
loop_
_entity.id
_entity.type
_entity.pdbx_description
1 polymer ?
#
loop_
_entity_poly.entity_id
_entity_poly.type
_entity_poly.pdbx_seq_one_letter_code
_entity_poly.pdbx_strand_id
1 'polypeptide(L)'
;MKRYKLIVNILLLFICSACVIVKGPEIKFDRSRQGALFSSGFKPNETGLLKTSGYYLLFDVDCANYLEGDGFRLWDDGAVSNIYFWLRGVSEELLSGEFMDAVIETGGVLFKDGNYGYSMGGIYKVEGDTLIIDRYFKDDNSWWHDYWTMEKKKYKIIDDGLFLMEISPDSCCLQDEIREKFCGDRFFRFVPASIFMNERFLGVKDAKWMWEDEAEWKTYRREWKKWRKKFLMGAYDEWVH
;
A
#
# COMPACT_ATOMS: atom_id res chain seq x y z
N MET A 1 55.02 -26.31 7.07
CA MET A 1 54.23 -25.07 7.24
C MET A 1 53.40 -24.62 6.02
N LYS A 2 53.88 -24.71 4.77
CA LYS A 2 53.11 -24.25 3.58
C LYS A 2 51.84 -25.06 3.26
N ARG A 3 51.84 -26.39 3.51
CA ARG A 3 50.70 -27.28 3.21
C ARG A 3 49.49 -27.08 4.15
N TYR A 4 49.73 -26.81 5.44
CA TYR A 4 48.67 -26.52 6.41
C TYR A 4 47.94 -25.20 6.11
N LYS A 5 48.66 -24.16 5.68
CA LYS A 5 48.04 -22.89 5.26
C LYS A 5 47.14 -23.04 4.03
N LEU A 6 47.51 -23.92 3.09
CA LEU A 6 46.69 -24.19 1.90
C LEU A 6 45.39 -24.92 2.27
N ILE A 7 45.47 -25.92 3.16
CA ILE A 7 44.30 -26.67 3.63
C ILE A 7 43.33 -25.77 4.42
N VAL A 8 43.86 -24.90 5.29
CA VAL A 8 43.05 -23.93 6.05
C VAL A 8 42.39 -22.90 5.12
N ASN A 9 43.09 -22.43 4.08
CA ASN A 9 42.51 -21.51 3.09
C ASN A 9 41.42 -22.17 2.24
N ILE A 10 41.56 -23.46 1.88
CA ILE A 10 40.52 -24.21 1.16
C ILE A 10 39.30 -24.45 2.08
N LEU A 11 39.52 -24.79 3.35
CA LEU A 11 38.44 -24.93 4.34
C LEU A 11 37.71 -23.60 4.58
N LEU A 12 38.41 -22.47 4.65
CA LEU A 12 37.80 -21.14 4.75
C LEU A 12 36.97 -20.79 3.51
N LEU A 13 37.41 -21.18 2.31
CA LEU A 13 36.63 -21.01 1.06
C LEU A 13 35.35 -21.86 1.05
N PHE A 14 35.38 -23.07 1.63
CA PHE A 14 34.18 -23.91 1.77
C PHE A 14 33.22 -23.39 2.85
N ILE A 15 33.73 -22.83 3.96
CA ILE A 15 32.90 -22.22 5.00
C ILE A 15 32.24 -20.92 4.50
N CYS A 16 32.94 -20.11 3.70
CA CYS A 16 32.37 -18.89 3.11
C CYS A 16 31.38 -19.16 1.96
N SER A 17 31.43 -20.33 1.32
CA SER A 17 30.49 -20.71 0.24
C SER A 17 29.26 -21.47 0.73
N ALA A 18 29.24 -21.89 2.00
CA ALA A 18 28.14 -22.60 2.63
C ALA A 18 27.14 -21.68 3.37
N CYS A 19 27.13 -20.37 3.08
CA CYS A 19 25.94 -19.55 3.32
C CYS A 19 24.86 -19.92 2.29
N VAL A 20 24.34 -21.15 2.39
CA VAL A 20 23.08 -21.50 1.77
C VAL A 20 22.02 -20.78 2.57
N ILE A 21 21.66 -19.59 2.11
CA ILE A 21 20.44 -18.91 2.55
C ILE A 21 19.32 -19.91 2.29
N VAL A 22 18.77 -20.49 3.35
CA VAL A 22 17.56 -21.31 3.27
C VAL A 22 16.46 -20.37 2.79
N LYS A 23 16.21 -20.39 1.48
CA LYS A 23 15.12 -19.66 0.87
C LYS A 23 13.82 -20.22 1.43
N GLY A 24 13.07 -19.39 2.15
CA GLY A 24 11.65 -19.64 2.35
C GLY A 24 10.93 -19.75 0.99
N PRO A 25 9.68 -20.25 0.96
CA PRO A 25 8.94 -20.38 -0.29
C PRO A 25 8.87 -19.03 -1.02
N GLU A 26 9.47 -18.97 -2.23
CA GLU A 26 9.43 -17.80 -3.11
C GLU A 26 7.96 -17.58 -3.55
N ILE A 27 7.26 -16.60 -2.98
CA ILE A 27 6.00 -16.12 -3.56
C ILE A 27 6.39 -15.26 -4.76
N LYS A 28 6.57 -15.88 -5.92
CA LYS A 28 6.83 -15.16 -7.16
C LYS A 28 5.60 -14.35 -7.54
N PHE A 29 5.78 -13.04 -7.66
CA PHE A 29 4.78 -12.16 -8.27
C PHE A 29 4.42 -12.66 -9.68
N ASP A 30 3.15 -12.97 -9.87
CA ASP A 30 2.57 -13.36 -11.15
C ASP A 30 1.70 -12.22 -11.69
N ARG A 31 2.18 -11.60 -12.76
CA ARG A 31 1.49 -10.48 -13.44
C ARG A 31 0.11 -10.86 -13.94
N SER A 32 -0.14 -12.13 -14.28
CA SER A 32 -1.45 -12.56 -14.78
C SER A 32 -2.56 -12.43 -13.73
N ARG A 33 -2.20 -12.29 -12.45
CA ARG A 33 -3.13 -12.14 -11.32
C ARG A 33 -3.50 -10.68 -11.04
N GLN A 34 -2.84 -9.72 -11.70
CA GLN A 34 -3.16 -8.30 -11.58
C GLN A 34 -4.55 -8.01 -12.16
N GLY A 35 -5.33 -7.23 -11.44
CA GLY A 35 -6.68 -6.83 -11.82
C GLY A 35 -6.72 -5.61 -12.72
N ALA A 36 -5.66 -4.80 -12.74
CA ALA A 36 -5.57 -3.56 -13.50
C ALA A 36 -4.11 -3.13 -13.70
N LEU A 37 -3.91 -2.19 -14.64
CA LEU A 37 -2.66 -1.48 -14.90
C LEU A 37 -2.97 0.01 -15.05
N PHE A 38 -1.98 0.86 -14.78
CA PHE A 38 -2.10 2.29 -15.00
C PHE A 38 -2.08 2.61 -16.50
N SER A 39 -2.99 3.49 -16.90
CA SER A 39 -2.95 4.17 -18.19
C SER A 39 -3.70 5.49 -18.11
N SER A 40 -3.46 6.38 -19.08
CA SER A 40 -4.16 7.67 -19.19
C SER A 40 -5.68 7.54 -19.33
N GLY A 41 -6.15 6.40 -19.85
CA GLY A 41 -7.57 6.08 -20.00
C GLY A 41 -8.16 5.28 -18.83
N PHE A 42 -7.35 4.87 -17.86
CA PHE A 42 -7.84 4.05 -16.75
C PHE A 42 -8.73 4.87 -15.81
N LYS A 43 -9.99 4.45 -15.69
CA LYS A 43 -10.99 5.06 -14.82
C LYS A 43 -11.56 4.00 -13.88
N PRO A 44 -10.99 3.83 -12.68
CA PRO A 44 -11.34 2.76 -11.76
C PRO A 44 -12.72 2.92 -11.09
N ASN A 45 -13.27 4.14 -11.12
CA ASN A 45 -14.44 4.58 -10.35
C ASN A 45 -15.38 5.47 -11.22
N GLU A 46 -15.69 5.03 -12.44
CA GLU A 46 -16.53 5.83 -13.38
C GLU A 46 -17.93 6.14 -12.85
N THR A 47 -18.47 5.28 -12.00
CA THR A 47 -19.80 5.44 -11.40
C THR A 47 -19.81 6.42 -10.23
N GLY A 48 -18.63 6.83 -9.72
CA GLY A 48 -18.53 7.70 -8.55
C GLY A 48 -18.95 7.03 -7.24
N LEU A 49 -19.00 5.69 -7.21
CA LEU A 49 -19.39 4.92 -6.02
C LEU A 49 -18.36 4.98 -4.90
N LEU A 50 -17.14 5.47 -5.15
CA LEU A 50 -16.11 5.67 -4.13
C LEU A 50 -15.73 7.14 -4.02
N LYS A 51 -15.40 7.57 -2.81
CA LYS A 51 -14.79 8.88 -2.54
C LYS A 51 -13.26 8.75 -2.52
N THR A 52 -12.56 9.75 -3.09
CA THR A 52 -11.09 9.79 -3.22
C THR A 52 -10.45 10.97 -2.48
N SER A 53 -11.26 11.92 -2.01
CA SER A 53 -10.85 13.11 -1.23
C SER A 53 -10.77 12.84 0.28
N GLY A 54 -10.09 11.76 0.67
CA GLY A 54 -10.01 11.35 2.07
C GLY A 54 -9.46 9.93 2.27
N TYR A 55 -9.80 9.33 3.40
CA TYR A 55 -9.27 8.03 3.83
C TYR A 55 -10.38 7.06 4.21
N TYR A 56 -10.16 5.78 3.95
CA TYR A 56 -10.99 4.70 4.47
C TYR A 56 -10.29 4.11 5.69
N LEU A 57 -10.90 4.32 6.85
CA LEU A 57 -10.36 3.92 8.14
C LEU A 57 -11.22 2.81 8.74
N LEU A 58 -10.59 1.95 9.53
CA LEU A 58 -11.26 0.86 10.20
C LEU A 58 -12.32 1.40 11.17
N PHE A 59 -13.50 0.78 11.15
CA PHE A 59 -14.68 1.28 11.84
C PHE A 59 -15.42 0.15 12.59
N ASP A 60 -15.77 0.42 13.84
CA ASP A 60 -16.65 -0.39 14.66
C ASP A 60 -18.08 0.11 14.50
N VAL A 61 -18.92 -0.69 13.85
CA VAL A 61 -20.31 -0.34 13.55
C VAL A 61 -21.18 -0.30 14.80
N ASP A 62 -20.92 -1.21 15.73
CA ASP A 62 -21.73 -1.35 16.94
C ASP A 62 -21.47 -0.18 17.90
N CYS A 63 -20.23 0.31 17.94
CA CYS A 63 -19.83 1.43 18.78
C CYS A 63 -19.83 2.80 18.08
N ALA A 64 -20.07 2.84 16.76
CA ALA A 64 -19.94 4.02 15.91
C ALA A 64 -18.59 4.76 16.10
N ASN A 65 -17.50 4.01 16.18
CA ASN A 65 -16.17 4.54 16.47
C ASN A 65 -15.14 4.07 15.43
N TYR A 66 -14.21 4.95 15.11
CA TYR A 66 -13.01 4.60 14.36
C TYR A 66 -11.98 3.93 15.25
N LEU A 67 -11.31 2.94 14.67
CA LEU A 67 -10.36 2.09 15.36
C LEU A 67 -8.93 2.39 14.92
N GLU A 68 -8.01 2.22 15.85
CA GLU A 68 -6.59 2.19 15.53
C GLU A 68 -6.31 1.01 14.59
N GLY A 69 -5.57 1.22 13.51
CA GLY A 69 -5.23 0.14 12.60
C GLY A 69 -4.95 0.57 11.17
N ASP A 70 -4.93 -0.44 10.30
CA ASP A 70 -4.74 -0.25 8.87
C ASP A 70 -5.92 0.48 8.23
N GLY A 71 -5.58 1.39 7.32
CA GLY A 71 -6.52 2.05 6.43
C GLY A 71 -5.90 2.22 5.06
N PHE A 72 -6.62 2.90 4.17
CA PHE A 72 -6.11 3.20 2.84
C PHE A 72 -6.71 4.47 2.25
N ARG A 73 -6.02 5.04 1.26
CA ARG A 73 -6.53 6.11 0.42
C ARG A 73 -6.59 5.65 -1.03
N LEU A 74 -7.59 6.15 -1.75
CA LEU A 74 -7.80 5.91 -3.17
C LEU A 74 -7.63 7.23 -3.96
N TRP A 75 -7.07 7.14 -5.16
CA TRP A 75 -6.96 8.25 -6.10
C TRP A 75 -7.83 8.03 -7.34
N ASP A 76 -8.17 9.11 -8.05
CA ASP A 76 -8.98 9.04 -9.27
C ASP A 76 -8.32 8.25 -10.40
N ASP A 77 -6.98 8.21 -10.42
CA ASP A 77 -6.18 7.48 -11.42
C ASP A 77 -5.99 5.99 -11.08
N GLY A 78 -6.63 5.51 -10.03
CA GLY A 78 -6.55 4.10 -9.61
C GLY A 78 -5.46 3.78 -8.62
N ALA A 79 -4.60 4.73 -8.25
CA ALA A 79 -3.59 4.47 -7.23
C ALA A 79 -4.22 4.24 -5.85
N VAL A 80 -3.55 3.42 -5.03
CA VAL A 80 -3.90 3.16 -3.64
C VAL A 80 -2.68 3.31 -2.75
N SER A 81 -2.86 3.92 -1.59
CA SER A 81 -1.89 3.95 -0.51
C SER A 81 -2.40 3.20 0.71
N ASN A 82 -1.48 2.61 1.45
CA ASN A 82 -1.69 2.05 2.77
C ASN A 82 -1.31 3.09 3.82
N ILE A 83 -2.17 3.22 4.83
CA ILE A 83 -1.89 4.04 5.99
C ILE A 83 -2.12 3.22 7.26
N TYR A 84 -1.57 3.72 8.37
CA TYR A 84 -1.92 3.27 9.70
C TYR A 84 -2.39 4.47 10.52
N PHE A 85 -3.57 4.34 11.11
CA PHE A 85 -4.19 5.33 11.96
C PHE A 85 -3.91 4.98 13.42
N TRP A 86 -3.24 5.89 14.14
CA TRP A 86 -2.74 5.66 15.50
C TRP A 86 -3.72 6.02 16.62
N LEU A 87 -4.90 6.53 16.29
CA LEU A 87 -5.91 6.90 17.28
C LEU A 87 -6.92 5.78 17.47
N ARG A 88 -7.30 5.53 18.73
CA ARG A 88 -8.25 4.48 19.10
C ARG A 88 -9.54 5.07 19.63
N GLY A 89 -10.68 4.54 19.17
CA GLY A 89 -12.00 4.82 19.74
C GLY A 89 -12.47 6.25 19.49
N VAL A 90 -12.14 6.81 18.32
CA VAL A 90 -12.58 8.16 17.95
C VAL A 90 -14.02 8.06 17.46
N SER A 91 -14.95 8.76 18.11
CA SER A 91 -16.36 8.79 17.70
C SER A 91 -16.53 9.30 16.28
N GLU A 92 -17.47 8.70 15.56
CA GLU A 92 -17.81 9.12 14.20
C GLU A 92 -18.15 10.60 14.12
N GLU A 93 -18.86 11.11 15.12
CA GLU A 93 -19.31 12.50 15.19
C GLU A 93 -18.16 13.51 15.29
N LEU A 94 -16.98 13.07 15.76
CA LEU A 94 -15.80 13.90 15.92
C LEU A 94 -14.94 13.96 14.65
N LEU A 95 -15.08 12.97 13.77
CA LEU A 95 -14.22 12.83 12.60
C LEU A 95 -14.75 13.67 11.43
N SER A 96 -14.31 14.92 11.41
CA SER A 96 -14.45 15.86 10.29
C SER A 96 -13.17 15.93 9.45
N GLY A 97 -13.25 16.63 8.30
CA GLY A 97 -12.07 16.89 7.47
C GLY A 97 -10.99 17.68 8.21
N GLU A 98 -11.37 18.77 8.88
CA GLU A 98 -10.45 19.58 9.69
C GLU A 98 -9.80 18.78 10.82
N PHE A 99 -10.56 17.89 11.45
CA PHE A 99 -10.03 17.01 12.47
C PHE A 99 -8.99 16.05 11.87
N MET A 100 -9.30 15.39 10.75
CA MET A 100 -8.32 14.49 10.12
C MET A 100 -7.06 15.20 9.66
N ASP A 101 -7.17 16.40 9.12
CA ASP A 101 -6.03 17.20 8.71
C ASP A 101 -5.12 17.49 9.92
N ALA A 102 -5.70 17.89 11.06
CA ALA A 102 -4.95 18.08 12.31
C ALA A 102 -4.30 16.77 12.83
N VAL A 103 -4.98 15.63 12.68
CA VAL A 103 -4.41 14.33 13.05
C VAL A 103 -3.20 13.98 12.17
N ILE A 104 -3.26 14.30 10.87
CA ILE A 104 -2.15 14.04 9.94
C ILE A 104 -0.96 14.93 10.28
N GLU A 105 -1.18 16.23 10.50
CA GLU A 105 -0.12 17.19 10.85
C GLU A 105 0.60 16.83 12.17
N THR A 106 -0.14 16.27 13.13
CA THR A 106 0.40 15.84 14.42
C THR A 106 1.03 14.45 14.39
N GLY A 107 1.03 13.76 13.23
CA GLY A 107 1.63 12.44 13.04
C GLY A 107 0.77 11.26 13.50
N GLY A 108 -0.53 11.46 13.70
CA GLY A 108 -1.49 10.40 14.02
C GLY A 108 -1.82 9.48 12.84
N VAL A 109 -1.34 9.80 11.64
CA VAL A 109 -1.39 8.94 10.45
C VAL A 109 0.03 8.63 9.97
N LEU A 110 0.35 7.35 9.83
CA LEU A 110 1.59 6.88 9.21
C LEU A 110 1.30 6.37 7.80
N PHE A 111 1.95 6.97 6.80
CA PHE A 111 1.96 6.46 5.44
C PHE A 111 2.93 5.28 5.34
N LYS A 112 2.44 4.12 4.90
CA LYS A 112 3.23 2.87 4.84
C LYS A 112 3.93 2.65 3.50
N ASP A 113 3.67 3.51 2.51
CA ASP A 113 4.19 3.34 1.16
C ASP A 113 5.40 4.20 0.84
N GLY A 114 6.26 3.71 -0.05
CA GLY A 114 7.32 4.50 -0.68
C GLY A 114 8.66 3.76 -0.72
N ASN A 115 9.71 4.45 -1.19
CA ASN A 115 11.05 3.86 -1.38
C ASN A 115 11.75 3.40 -0.08
N TYR A 116 11.18 3.69 1.08
CA TYR A 116 11.70 3.31 2.40
C TYR A 116 10.68 2.50 3.22
N GLY A 117 9.51 2.18 2.65
CA GLY A 117 8.47 1.40 3.29
C GLY A 117 8.39 -0.01 2.71
N TYR A 118 7.87 -0.96 3.50
CA TYR A 118 7.62 -2.34 3.08
C TYR A 118 6.57 -2.43 1.95
N SER A 119 5.63 -1.47 1.93
CA SER A 119 4.61 -1.34 0.89
C SER A 119 5.06 -0.38 -0.21
N MET A 120 4.71 -0.70 -1.44
CA MET A 120 4.96 0.15 -2.62
C MET A 120 3.69 0.86 -3.09
N GLY A 121 2.56 0.67 -2.40
CA GLY A 121 1.24 1.11 -2.81
C GLY A 121 0.51 0.05 -3.65
N GLY A 122 -0.59 0.45 -4.28
CA GLY A 122 -1.46 -0.45 -5.01
C GLY A 122 -2.16 0.18 -6.20
N ILE A 123 -2.98 -0.63 -6.86
CA ILE A 123 -3.96 -0.20 -7.85
C ILE A 123 -5.33 -0.77 -7.46
N TYR A 124 -6.41 -0.03 -7.73
CA TYR A 124 -7.76 -0.52 -7.54
C TYR A 124 -8.63 -0.41 -8.77
N LYS A 125 -9.73 -1.15 -8.76
CA LYS A 125 -10.87 -0.98 -9.67
C LYS A 125 -12.17 -1.31 -8.96
N VAL A 126 -13.27 -0.80 -9.50
CA VAL A 126 -14.63 -1.16 -9.09
C VAL A 126 -15.27 -2.07 -10.14
N GLU A 127 -15.81 -3.20 -9.69
CA GLU A 127 -16.61 -4.13 -10.49
C GLU A 127 -18.00 -4.27 -9.86
N GLY A 128 -19.00 -3.63 -10.44
CA GLY A 128 -20.34 -3.55 -9.84
C GLY A 128 -20.29 -2.82 -8.49
N ASP A 129 -20.63 -3.53 -7.41
CA ASP A 129 -20.58 -3.04 -6.03
C ASP A 129 -19.36 -3.57 -5.26
N THR A 130 -18.33 -4.03 -5.96
CA THR A 130 -17.12 -4.59 -5.35
C THR A 130 -15.91 -3.74 -5.69
N LEU A 131 -15.23 -3.23 -4.66
CA LEU A 131 -13.89 -2.66 -4.78
C LEU A 131 -12.86 -3.78 -4.71
N ILE A 132 -11.95 -3.82 -5.68
CA ILE A 132 -10.83 -4.76 -5.73
C ILE A 132 -9.54 -3.96 -5.65
N ILE A 133 -8.71 -4.25 -4.65
CA ILE A 133 -7.40 -3.62 -4.45
C ILE A 133 -6.30 -4.68 -4.63
N ASP A 134 -5.36 -4.41 -5.52
CA ASP A 134 -4.09 -5.12 -5.61
C ASP A 134 -3.00 -4.26 -4.96
N ARG A 135 -2.43 -4.76 -3.86
CA ARG A 135 -1.34 -4.12 -3.11
C ARG A 135 -0.04 -4.80 -3.45
N TYR A 136 1.03 -4.02 -3.60
CA TYR A 136 2.33 -4.53 -3.98
C TYR A 136 3.37 -4.20 -2.91
N PHE A 137 4.18 -5.18 -2.56
CA PHE A 137 5.22 -5.06 -1.55
C PHE A 137 6.57 -5.42 -2.14
N LYS A 138 7.63 -4.78 -1.67
CA LYS A 138 9.00 -5.17 -1.99
C LYS A 138 9.53 -6.00 -0.83
N ASP A 139 10.15 -7.14 -1.11
CA ASP A 139 10.74 -7.96 -0.06
C ASP A 139 12.05 -7.34 0.45
N ASP A 140 12.05 -6.89 1.71
CA ASP A 140 13.19 -6.27 2.38
C ASP A 140 14.39 -7.23 2.59
N ASN A 141 14.17 -8.55 2.52
CA ASN A 141 15.23 -9.53 2.73
C ASN A 141 16.09 -9.80 1.48
N SER A 142 15.77 -9.20 0.33
CA SER A 142 16.59 -9.34 -0.87
C SER A 142 17.27 -8.02 -1.25
N TRP A 143 18.38 -7.74 -0.58
CA TRP A 143 19.36 -6.70 -0.94
C TRP A 143 19.88 -6.78 -2.40
N TRP A 144 19.53 -7.86 -3.11
CA TRP A 144 20.03 -8.22 -4.43
C TRP A 144 18.93 -8.50 -5.46
N HIS A 145 17.65 -8.38 -5.11
CA HIS A 145 16.56 -8.72 -6.03
C HIS A 145 15.37 -7.75 -5.94
N ASP A 146 14.83 -7.37 -7.10
CA ASP A 146 13.55 -6.67 -7.21
C ASP A 146 12.39 -7.68 -7.09
N TYR A 147 12.32 -8.41 -5.98
CA TYR A 147 11.18 -9.28 -5.73
C TYR A 147 10.01 -8.45 -5.22
N TRP A 148 8.94 -8.55 -5.97
CA TRP A 148 7.64 -8.02 -5.60
C TRP A 148 6.78 -9.17 -5.10
N THR A 149 5.92 -8.87 -4.14
CA THR A 149 4.77 -9.72 -3.80
C THR A 149 3.50 -8.90 -3.97
N MET A 150 2.37 -9.58 -4.12
CA MET A 150 1.07 -8.94 -4.32
C MET A 150 0.02 -9.56 -3.41
N GLU A 151 -0.74 -8.71 -2.73
CA GLU A 151 -1.94 -9.06 -1.98
C GLU A 151 -3.16 -8.52 -2.75
N LYS A 152 -4.20 -9.35 -2.89
CA LYS A 152 -5.48 -8.91 -3.47
C LYS A 152 -6.53 -8.90 -2.37
N LYS A 153 -7.10 -7.74 -2.10
CA LYS A 153 -8.23 -7.55 -1.18
C LYS A 153 -9.48 -7.16 -1.95
N LYS A 154 -10.63 -7.62 -1.46
CA LYS A 154 -11.94 -7.31 -2.03
C LYS A 154 -12.81 -6.70 -0.94
N TYR A 155 -13.60 -5.71 -1.31
CA TYR A 155 -14.53 -5.05 -0.41
C TYR A 155 -15.89 -4.90 -1.07
N LYS A 156 -16.96 -5.15 -0.31
CA LYS A 156 -18.31 -4.82 -0.72
C LYS A 156 -18.58 -3.34 -0.42
N ILE A 157 -19.04 -2.59 -1.42
CA ILE A 157 -19.52 -1.22 -1.27
C ILE A 157 -20.96 -1.29 -0.77
N ILE A 158 -21.23 -0.72 0.39
CA ILE A 158 -22.54 -0.84 1.06
C ILE A 158 -23.35 0.46 0.93
N ASP A 159 -22.68 1.59 1.05
CA ASP A 159 -23.30 2.93 1.05
C ASP A 159 -22.35 3.85 0.31
N ASP A 160 -22.73 4.33 -0.89
CA ASP A 160 -22.08 5.30 -1.81
C ASP A 160 -20.62 5.71 -1.48
N GLY A 161 -19.75 4.75 -1.25
CA GLY A 161 -18.33 4.97 -0.89
C GLY A 161 -18.10 5.51 0.51
N LEU A 162 -19.12 5.57 1.36
CA LEU A 162 -19.03 5.82 2.78
C LEU A 162 -18.67 4.58 3.57
N PHE A 163 -19.03 3.39 3.08
CA PHE A 163 -18.89 2.16 3.85
C PHE A 163 -18.47 0.95 3.01
N LEU A 164 -17.43 0.27 3.49
CA LEU A 164 -16.83 -0.89 2.83
C LEU A 164 -16.72 -2.06 3.81
N MET A 165 -17.09 -3.27 3.37
CA MET A 165 -16.90 -4.50 4.13
C MET A 165 -15.84 -5.38 3.46
N GLU A 166 -14.77 -5.72 4.16
CA GLU A 166 -13.73 -6.61 3.64
C GLU A 166 -14.29 -8.01 3.42
N ILE A 167 -14.26 -8.47 2.17
CA ILE A 167 -14.62 -9.84 1.80
C ILE A 167 -13.35 -10.67 2.01
N SER A 168 -13.16 -11.20 3.21
CA SER A 168 -12.05 -12.13 3.47
C SER A 168 -12.31 -13.43 2.71
N PRO A 169 -11.45 -13.84 1.75
CA PRO A 169 -11.41 -15.25 1.37
C PRO A 169 -10.94 -16.02 2.59
N ASP A 170 -11.62 -17.11 2.94
CA ASP A 170 -11.28 -17.99 4.06
C ASP A 170 -9.77 -18.22 4.18
N SER A 171 -9.09 -17.46 5.04
CA SER A 171 -7.69 -17.69 5.38
C SER A 171 -7.65 -18.25 6.79
N CYS A 172 -7.81 -19.56 6.83
CA CYS A 172 -7.21 -20.37 7.88
C CYS A 172 -5.69 -20.07 7.90
N CYS A 173 -5.10 -20.04 9.09
CA CYS A 173 -3.65 -20.10 9.39
C CYS A 173 -2.92 -18.84 9.94
N LEU A 174 -3.56 -17.70 10.18
CA LEU A 174 -2.96 -16.57 10.96
C LEU A 174 -3.92 -16.07 12.07
N GLN A 175 -4.72 -17.00 12.61
CA GLN A 175 -6.00 -16.71 13.24
C GLN A 175 -5.99 -16.33 14.73
N ASP A 176 -4.84 -16.16 15.40
CA ASP A 176 -4.88 -15.99 16.87
C ASP A 176 -4.78 -14.51 17.30
N GLU A 177 -3.77 -13.73 16.90
CA GLU A 177 -3.62 -12.36 17.44
C GLU A 177 -4.58 -11.30 16.89
N ILE A 178 -4.90 -11.35 15.59
CA ILE A 178 -5.77 -10.34 14.96
C ILE A 178 -7.25 -10.70 15.11
N ARG A 179 -7.57 -12.00 15.18
CA ARG A 179 -8.94 -12.50 15.37
C ARG A 179 -9.38 -12.36 16.83
N GLU A 180 -8.46 -12.47 17.79
CA GLU A 180 -8.74 -12.11 19.20
C GLU A 180 -9.12 -10.62 19.36
N LYS A 181 -8.59 -9.73 18.51
CA LYS A 181 -8.95 -8.30 18.51
C LYS A 181 -10.23 -7.98 17.72
N PHE A 182 -10.64 -8.82 16.76
CA PHE A 182 -11.75 -8.56 15.85
C PHE A 182 -12.67 -9.78 15.74
N CYS A 183 -13.81 -9.73 16.44
CA CYS A 183 -14.90 -10.67 16.27
C CYS A 183 -15.92 -10.10 15.27
N GLY A 184 -15.83 -10.46 13.99
CA GLY A 184 -16.84 -10.11 12.99
C GLY A 184 -16.28 -9.62 11.66
N ASP A 185 -17.18 -9.14 10.79
CA ASP A 185 -16.85 -8.51 9.52
C ASP A 185 -16.01 -7.24 9.75
N ARG A 186 -15.01 -7.01 8.90
CA ARG A 186 -14.18 -5.79 8.99
C ARG A 186 -14.77 -4.71 8.13
N PHE A 187 -15.05 -3.58 8.76
CA PHE A 187 -15.66 -2.44 8.09
C PHE A 187 -14.71 -1.25 8.01
N PHE A 188 -14.79 -0.54 6.91
CA PHE A 188 -14.08 0.71 6.70
C PHE A 188 -15.07 1.81 6.40
N ARG A 189 -14.87 2.96 7.04
CA ARG A 189 -15.68 4.15 6.84
C ARG A 189 -14.83 5.28 6.29
N PHE A 190 -15.40 6.02 5.35
CA PHE A 190 -14.74 7.15 4.73
C PHE A 190 -14.71 8.37 5.67
N VAL A 191 -13.54 8.99 5.77
CA VAL A 191 -13.36 10.30 6.40
C VAL A 191 -12.78 11.27 5.39
N PRO A 192 -13.40 12.45 5.17
CA PRO A 192 -12.83 13.48 4.31
C PRO A 192 -11.51 13.99 4.89
N ALA A 193 -10.62 14.47 4.02
CA ALA A 193 -9.39 15.16 4.40
C ALA A 193 -8.90 16.02 3.22
N SER A 194 -8.16 17.09 3.53
CA SER A 194 -7.49 17.92 2.53
C SER A 194 -5.97 17.70 2.49
N ILE A 195 -5.40 17.07 3.53
CA ILE A 195 -3.98 16.75 3.60
C ILE A 195 -3.75 15.31 3.18
N PHE A 196 -2.88 15.09 2.19
CA PHE A 196 -2.49 13.76 1.78
C PHE A 196 -1.13 13.72 1.10
N MET A 197 -0.45 12.58 1.23
CA MET A 197 0.73 12.28 0.43
C MET A 197 0.37 12.35 -1.06
N ASN A 198 1.23 12.93 -1.88
CA ASN A 198 1.08 12.89 -3.34
C ASN A 198 1.26 11.45 -3.87
N GLU A 199 0.42 10.98 -4.79
CA GLU A 199 0.47 9.62 -5.37
C GLU A 199 1.80 9.33 -6.05
N ARG A 200 2.53 10.36 -6.49
CA ARG A 200 3.83 10.19 -7.14
C ARG A 200 4.90 9.65 -6.19
N PHE A 201 4.66 9.69 -4.87
CA PHE A 201 5.51 9.02 -3.88
C PHE A 201 5.27 7.50 -3.80
N LEU A 202 4.20 6.98 -4.41
CA LEU A 202 3.92 5.54 -4.44
C LEU A 202 4.90 4.83 -5.38
N GLY A 203 5.71 3.93 -4.80
CA GLY A 203 6.73 3.19 -5.52
C GLY A 203 6.18 2.29 -6.64
N VAL A 204 4.92 1.88 -6.57
CA VAL A 204 4.23 1.08 -7.60
C VAL A 204 4.17 1.82 -8.93
N LYS A 205 4.05 3.16 -8.93
CA LYS A 205 4.00 3.96 -10.17
C LYS A 205 5.36 4.06 -10.85
N ASP A 206 6.45 3.78 -10.14
CA ASP A 206 7.80 3.76 -10.72
C ASP A 206 8.07 2.50 -11.56
N ALA A 207 7.35 1.41 -11.29
CA ALA A 207 7.52 0.14 -11.96
C ALA A 207 6.92 0.15 -13.38
N LYS A 208 7.77 0.01 -14.42
CA LYS A 208 7.33 -0.05 -15.83
C LYS A 208 6.20 -1.06 -16.08
N TRP A 209 6.23 -2.19 -15.37
CA TRP A 209 5.28 -3.27 -15.58
C TRP A 209 3.90 -3.03 -14.97
N MET A 210 3.72 -1.95 -14.22
CA MET A 210 2.41 -1.50 -13.72
C MET A 210 1.66 -0.65 -14.74
N TRP A 211 2.20 -0.44 -15.94
CA TRP A 211 1.64 0.43 -16.95
C TRP A 211 1.25 -0.38 -18.18
N GLU A 212 0.10 -0.06 -18.77
CA GLU A 212 -0.37 -0.70 -20.01
C GLU A 212 0.56 -0.40 -21.18
N ASP A 213 1.03 0.86 -21.26
CA ASP A 213 1.92 1.34 -22.31
C ASP A 213 3.24 1.88 -21.77
N GLU A 214 4.34 1.51 -22.43
CA GLU A 214 5.69 1.94 -22.06
C GLU A 214 5.94 3.43 -22.33
N ALA A 215 5.35 4.01 -23.37
CA ALA A 215 5.54 5.41 -23.69
C ALA A 215 4.81 6.32 -22.68
N GLU A 216 3.64 5.91 -22.19
CA GLU A 216 2.95 6.54 -21.07
C GLU A 216 3.80 6.50 -19.80
N TRP A 217 4.32 5.32 -19.41
CA TRP A 217 5.22 5.20 -18.27
C TRP A 217 6.47 6.09 -18.40
N LYS A 218 7.10 6.13 -19.58
CA LYS A 218 8.25 7.02 -19.84
C LYS A 218 7.87 8.49 -19.70
N THR A 219 6.65 8.86 -20.09
CA THR A 219 6.15 10.24 -19.94
C THR A 219 5.93 10.57 -18.48
N TYR A 220 5.21 9.73 -17.74
CA TYR A 220 5.05 9.83 -16.28
C TYR A 220 6.39 9.98 -15.56
N ARG A 221 7.37 9.11 -15.85
CA ARG A 221 8.69 9.14 -15.22
C ARG A 221 9.48 10.42 -15.52
N ARG A 222 9.34 10.98 -16.72
CA ARG A 222 9.98 12.26 -17.08
C ARG A 222 9.36 13.41 -16.29
N GLU A 223 8.04 13.45 -16.19
CA GLU A 223 7.32 14.46 -15.42
C GLU A 223 7.63 14.35 -13.92
N TRP A 224 7.63 13.13 -13.38
CA TRP A 224 8.00 12.87 -12.00
C TRP A 224 9.40 13.38 -11.68
N LYS A 225 10.40 13.12 -12.54
CA LYS A 225 11.76 13.63 -12.33
C LYS A 225 11.82 15.16 -12.32
N LYS A 226 11.05 15.82 -13.20
CA LYS A 226 10.96 17.30 -13.22
C LYS A 226 10.33 17.83 -11.94
N TRP A 227 9.20 17.25 -11.55
CA TRP A 227 8.48 17.57 -10.32
C TRP A 227 9.38 17.39 -9.10
N ARG A 228 9.99 16.20 -8.94
CA ARG A 228 10.85 15.86 -7.80
C ARG A 228 12.05 16.81 -7.68
N LYS A 229 12.63 17.24 -8.80
CA LYS A 229 13.71 18.22 -8.79
C LYS A 229 13.23 19.58 -8.24
N LYS A 230 12.04 20.03 -8.65
CA LYS A 230 11.42 21.26 -8.14
C LYS A 230 11.10 21.14 -6.64
N PHE A 231 10.49 20.02 -6.26
CA PHE A 231 10.16 19.67 -4.88
C PHE A 231 11.40 19.73 -3.95
N LEU A 232 12.47 19.01 -4.31
CA LEU A 232 13.72 18.98 -3.53
C LEU A 232 14.47 20.32 -3.49
N MET A 233 14.17 21.25 -4.42
CA MET A 233 14.73 22.60 -4.44
C MET A 233 13.97 23.59 -3.55
N GLY A 234 13.04 23.11 -2.71
CA GLY A 234 12.35 23.93 -1.71
C GLY A 234 10.94 24.39 -2.09
N ALA A 235 10.31 23.77 -3.10
CA ALA A 235 8.87 23.93 -3.35
C ALA A 235 8.06 23.04 -2.37
N TYR A 236 8.15 23.35 -1.07
CA TYR A 236 7.60 22.53 0.03
C TYR A 236 6.06 22.51 0.06
N ASP A 237 5.41 23.48 -0.59
CA ASP A 237 3.94 23.60 -0.67
C ASP A 237 3.27 22.42 -1.41
N GLU A 238 4.05 21.56 -2.09
CA GLU A 238 3.51 20.42 -2.85
C GLU A 238 3.37 19.11 -2.03
N TRP A 239 3.62 19.15 -0.70
CA TRP A 239 3.27 18.04 0.23
C TRP A 239 1.78 18.03 0.61
N VAL A 240 1.10 19.17 0.49
CA VAL A 240 -0.19 19.44 1.13
C VAL A 240 -1.14 20.10 0.13
N HIS A 241 -1.65 19.33 -0.83
CA HIS A 241 -2.80 19.71 -1.68
C HIS A 241 -3.45 18.47 -2.28
#